data_AF-A0A9X2KKQ5-F1
#
_entry.id   AF-A0A9X2KKQ5-F1
#
_cell.length_a   1.000
_cell.length_b   1.000
_cell.length_c   1.000
_cell.angle_alpha   90.00
_cell.angle_beta   90.00
_cell.angle_gamma   90.00
#
_symmetry.space_group_name_H-M   'P 1'
#
loop_
_entity.id
_entity.type
_entity.pdbx_description
1 polymer ?
#
loop_
_entity_poly.entity_id
_entity_poly.type
_entity_poly.pdbx_seq_one_letter_code
_entity_poly.pdbx_strand_id
1 'polypeptide(L)'
;MARIAGGLGTSHVPMIGRTLAAGKQAEVPFAPFFEAYAPVHDWLGERKPDVAIVFYNDHGLSFALDNMPTFAVGAATEYRNADEGWGPPEPRSFRGATELSWHLIQSLVADEFDVSVCREMLFDHAGITALDLLYPGHDVPVAVIPIVINGVQPPLPTPLRCYKFGQAIGRAIKSFAQDANVLVIGSGGLSHELGEFGKINEPFDRMTMERIVSDPEALTRYTNDEIVDLAGAQGLELMTWIAMRGAVAGQVDVISSVYQNPISHTGGAMMLIEPR
;
A
#
# COMPACT_ATOMS: atom_id res chain seq x y z
N MET A 1 22.91 -0.41 9.05
CA MET A 1 22.55 -1.15 7.82
C MET A 1 21.05 -1.07 7.70
N ALA A 2 20.54 -0.85 6.50
CA ALA A 2 19.11 -0.71 6.29
C ALA A 2 18.32 -1.91 6.81
N ARG A 3 17.16 -1.63 7.42
CA ARG A 3 16.28 -2.60 8.06
C ARG A 3 14.82 -2.26 7.75
N ILE A 4 13.97 -3.28 7.84
CA ILE A 4 12.53 -3.11 7.74
C ILE A 4 12.00 -2.93 9.16
N ALA A 5 11.39 -1.79 9.43
CA ALA A 5 10.78 -1.45 10.71
C ALA A 5 9.50 -2.28 10.93
N GLY A 6 8.66 -2.35 9.90
CA GLY A 6 7.33 -2.94 9.97
C GLY A 6 6.66 -2.99 8.60
N GLY A 7 5.50 -3.63 8.57
CA GLY A 7 4.58 -3.66 7.44
C GLY A 7 3.22 -3.08 7.84
N LEU A 8 2.59 -2.30 6.97
CA LEU A 8 1.24 -1.79 7.18
C LEU A 8 0.37 -2.14 5.97
N GLY A 9 -0.70 -2.91 6.18
CA GLY A 9 -1.80 -2.99 5.23
C GLY A 9 -2.86 -1.95 5.58
N THR A 10 -3.37 -1.18 4.62
CA THR A 10 -4.52 -0.29 4.89
C THR A 10 -5.36 0.04 3.65
N SER A 11 -6.67 0.18 3.84
CA SER A 11 -7.60 0.69 2.82
C SER A 11 -7.37 2.18 2.53
N HIS A 12 -7.55 2.59 1.26
CA HIS A 12 -7.34 3.96 0.81
C HIS A 12 -8.57 4.62 0.16
N VAL A 13 -9.77 4.08 0.40
CA VAL A 13 -11.02 4.58 -0.18
C VAL A 13 -11.09 6.12 -0.08
N PRO A 14 -11.39 6.87 -1.16
CA PRO A 14 -11.41 8.34 -1.14
C PRO A 14 -12.23 8.97 -0.01
N MET A 15 -13.28 8.26 0.46
CA MET A 15 -14.08 8.68 1.61
C MET A 15 -13.24 8.82 2.89
N ILE A 16 -12.25 7.96 3.11
CA ILE A 16 -11.32 8.02 4.25
C ILE A 16 -10.54 9.34 4.21
N GLY A 17 -9.91 9.64 3.06
CA GLY A 17 -9.16 10.90 2.88
C GLY A 17 -10.04 12.14 3.07
N ARG A 18 -11.27 12.12 2.54
CA ARG A 18 -12.25 13.21 2.74
C ARG A 18 -12.63 13.38 4.22
N THR A 19 -12.83 12.29 4.95
CA THR A 19 -13.15 12.33 6.38
C THR A 19 -11.98 12.88 7.21
N LEU A 20 -10.74 12.51 6.88
CA LEU A 20 -9.54 13.07 7.50
C LEU A 20 -9.43 14.57 7.27
N ALA A 21 -9.53 15.00 6.01
CA ALA A 21 -9.44 16.42 5.63
C ALA A 21 -10.54 17.28 6.29
N ALA A 22 -11.72 16.70 6.53
CA ALA A 22 -12.82 17.38 7.21
C ALA A 22 -12.71 17.39 8.75
N GLY A 23 -11.79 16.63 9.34
CA GLY A 23 -11.70 16.47 10.80
C GLY A 23 -12.91 15.76 11.42
N LYS A 24 -13.55 14.85 10.68
CA LYS A 24 -14.83 14.20 11.03
C LYS A 24 -14.71 12.72 11.38
N GLN A 25 -13.52 12.26 11.76
CA GLN A 25 -13.22 10.85 12.04
C GLN A 25 -14.18 10.26 13.10
N ALA A 26 -14.53 11.04 14.14
CA ALA A 26 -15.43 10.60 15.21
C ALA A 26 -16.94 10.68 14.85
N GLU A 27 -17.30 11.32 13.73
CA GLU A 27 -18.69 11.54 13.31
C GLU A 27 -19.21 10.46 12.35
N VAL A 28 -18.33 9.59 11.84
CA VAL A 28 -18.68 8.60 10.82
C VAL A 28 -18.97 7.21 11.42
N PRO A 29 -19.83 6.39 10.78
CA PRO A 29 -20.15 5.04 11.26
C PRO A 29 -18.95 4.07 11.32
N PHE A 30 -17.85 4.40 10.63
CA PHE A 30 -16.61 3.64 10.60
C PHE A 30 -15.51 4.26 11.46
N ALA A 31 -15.86 5.08 12.46
CA ALA A 31 -14.91 5.65 13.44
C ALA A 31 -13.90 4.64 14.03
N PRO A 32 -14.29 3.37 14.34
CA PRO A 32 -13.34 2.37 14.83
C PRO A 32 -12.13 2.11 13.90
N PHE A 33 -12.26 2.35 12.59
CA PHE A 33 -11.15 2.27 11.66
C PHE A 33 -10.05 3.28 12.00
N PHE A 34 -10.42 4.52 12.32
CA PHE A 34 -9.47 5.58 12.69
C PHE A 34 -8.92 5.36 14.10
N GLU A 35 -9.74 4.89 15.04
CA GLU A 35 -9.30 4.62 16.42
C GLU A 35 -8.18 3.56 16.47
N ALA A 36 -8.23 2.58 15.56
CA ALA A 36 -7.20 1.55 15.44
C ALA A 36 -5.81 2.09 15.05
N TYR A 37 -5.72 3.35 14.59
CA TYR A 37 -4.43 4.00 14.32
C TYR A 37 -3.72 4.54 15.56
N ALA A 38 -4.38 4.64 16.72
CA ALA A 38 -3.70 5.15 17.92
C ALA A 38 -2.45 4.33 18.31
N PRO A 39 -2.48 2.98 18.37
CA PRO A 39 -1.27 2.19 18.59
C PRO A 39 -0.25 2.29 17.44
N VAL A 40 -0.71 2.60 16.22
CA VAL A 40 0.18 2.82 15.06
C VAL A 40 0.95 4.13 15.25
N HIS A 41 0.31 5.19 15.74
CA HIS A 41 0.96 6.47 16.03
C HIS A 41 1.99 6.33 17.17
N ASP A 42 1.67 5.58 18.22
CA ASP A 42 2.63 5.25 19.28
C ASP A 42 3.83 4.49 18.71
N TRP A 43 3.58 3.46 17.89
CA TRP A 43 4.62 2.68 17.23
C TRP A 43 5.51 3.54 16.31
N LEU A 44 4.94 4.48 15.56
CA LEU A 44 5.70 5.42 14.73
C LEU A 44 6.60 6.33 15.58
N GLY A 45 6.10 6.79 16.74
CA GLY A 45 6.87 7.58 17.70
C GLY A 45 8.07 6.83 18.28
N GLU A 46 7.96 5.52 18.47
CA GLU A 46 9.04 4.66 18.95
C GLU A 46 10.01 4.25 17.84
N ARG A 47 9.49 3.72 16.73
CA ARG A 47 10.30 3.11 15.68
C ARG A 47 10.90 4.12 14.74
N LYS A 48 10.24 5.27 14.51
CA LYS A 48 10.72 6.37 13.67
C LYS A 48 11.30 5.90 12.32
N PRO A 49 10.48 5.40 11.39
CA PRO A 49 10.94 5.10 10.04
C PRO A 49 11.54 6.35 9.38
N ASP A 50 12.55 6.16 8.53
CA ASP A 50 13.15 7.22 7.70
C ASP A 50 12.50 7.27 6.31
N VAL A 51 12.06 6.10 5.82
CA VAL A 51 11.49 5.90 4.49
C VAL A 51 10.21 5.07 4.58
N ALA A 52 9.18 5.49 3.85
CA ALA A 52 8.00 4.69 3.56
C ALA A 52 8.03 4.23 2.09
N ILE A 53 8.09 2.92 1.89
CA ILE A 53 7.80 2.31 0.59
C ILE A 53 6.29 2.07 0.53
N VAL A 54 5.61 2.61 -0.49
CA VAL A 54 4.16 2.52 -0.61
C VAL A 54 3.82 1.71 -1.85
N PHE A 55 3.42 0.45 -1.67
CA PHE A 55 2.76 -0.33 -2.71
C PHE A 55 1.31 0.13 -2.83
N TYR A 56 0.91 0.56 -4.02
CA TYR A 56 -0.46 0.98 -4.34
C TYR A 56 -0.74 0.73 -5.82
N ASN A 57 -1.96 0.95 -6.27
CA ASN A 57 -2.35 1.03 -7.68
C ASN A 57 -2.64 2.49 -8.04
N ASP A 58 -2.13 2.96 -9.18
CA ASP A 58 -2.46 4.29 -9.70
C ASP A 58 -3.87 4.29 -10.33
N HIS A 59 -4.67 5.29 -10.00
CA HIS A 59 -6.06 5.41 -10.43
C HIS A 59 -6.24 6.23 -11.71
N GLY A 60 -5.27 6.16 -12.61
CA GLY A 60 -5.29 6.89 -13.89
C GLY A 60 -4.74 8.31 -13.80
N LEU A 61 -4.03 8.64 -12.71
CA LEU A 61 -3.42 9.95 -12.53
C LEU A 61 -2.06 10.04 -13.23
N SER A 62 -1.18 9.07 -12.98
CA SER A 62 0.13 8.98 -13.64
C SER A 62 0.11 8.05 -14.86
N PHE A 63 -0.72 7.00 -14.83
CA PHE A 63 -0.74 5.97 -15.86
C PHE A 63 -2.12 5.87 -16.51
N ALA A 64 -2.24 6.40 -17.73
CA ALA A 64 -3.42 6.19 -18.55
C ALA A 64 -3.43 4.79 -19.18
N LEU A 65 -4.58 4.38 -19.73
CA LEU A 65 -4.78 3.03 -20.29
C LEU A 65 -3.90 2.73 -21.53
N ASP A 66 -3.32 3.75 -22.16
CA ASP A 66 -2.39 3.60 -23.28
C ASP A 66 -0.98 3.16 -22.84
N ASN A 67 -0.63 3.34 -21.56
CA ASN A 67 0.63 2.90 -20.99
C ASN A 67 0.52 2.55 -19.50
N MET A 68 0.11 1.31 -19.21
CA MET A 68 -0.07 0.77 -17.87
C MET A 68 1.01 -0.28 -17.53
N PRO A 69 2.05 0.06 -16.76
CA PRO A 69 3.11 -0.90 -16.40
C PRO A 69 2.64 -1.91 -15.36
N THR A 70 3.08 -3.17 -15.45
CA THR A 70 2.80 -4.18 -14.39
C THR A 70 3.33 -3.75 -13.02
N PHE A 71 4.58 -3.27 -13.00
CA PHE A 71 5.23 -2.71 -11.83
C PHE A 71 5.94 -1.41 -12.21
N ALA A 72 5.75 -0.35 -11.43
CA ALA A 72 6.45 0.91 -11.61
C ALA A 72 7.08 1.37 -10.29
N VAL A 73 8.33 1.83 -10.31
CA VAL A 73 9.05 2.26 -9.11
C VAL A 73 9.44 3.73 -9.25
N GLY A 74 8.99 4.55 -8.31
CA GLY A 74 9.36 5.96 -8.19
C GLY A 74 10.83 6.15 -7.83
N ALA A 75 11.52 7.00 -8.59
CA ALA A 75 12.91 7.40 -8.39
C ALA A 75 13.08 8.94 -8.49
N ALA A 76 12.00 9.69 -8.28
CA ALA A 76 12.02 11.16 -8.26
C ALA A 76 12.55 11.69 -6.91
N THR A 77 13.06 12.91 -6.90
CA THR A 77 13.44 13.63 -5.67
C THR A 77 12.23 14.15 -4.89
N GLU A 78 11.10 14.31 -5.57
CA GLU A 78 9.85 14.86 -5.04
C GLU A 78 8.67 14.25 -5.80
N TYR A 79 7.57 13.98 -5.11
CA TYR A 79 6.28 13.60 -5.68
C TYR A 79 5.21 14.62 -5.28
N ARG A 80 4.23 14.83 -6.15
CA ARG A 80 3.15 15.81 -5.95
C ARG A 80 1.80 15.20 -6.28
N ASN A 81 0.76 15.66 -5.58
CA ASN A 81 -0.62 15.38 -5.97
C ASN A 81 -1.05 16.24 -7.15
N ALA A 82 -2.15 15.84 -7.78
CA ALA A 82 -2.79 16.59 -8.85
C ALA A 82 -4.30 16.35 -8.81
N ASP A 83 -5.03 17.03 -9.69
CA ASP A 83 -6.48 16.90 -9.81
C ASP A 83 -6.85 15.50 -10.33
N GLU A 84 -7.63 14.78 -9.53
CA GLU A 84 -8.16 13.45 -9.85
C GLU A 84 -9.61 13.52 -10.39
N GLY A 85 -10.01 14.67 -10.92
CA GLY A 85 -11.35 14.94 -11.46
C GLY A 85 -12.30 15.66 -10.50
N TRP A 86 -11.80 16.18 -9.38
CA TRP A 86 -12.58 16.86 -8.33
C TRP A 86 -12.29 18.37 -8.25
N GLY A 87 -11.42 18.86 -9.12
CA GLY A 87 -10.89 20.22 -9.11
C GLY A 87 -9.49 20.26 -8.48
N PRO A 88 -8.75 21.38 -8.65
CA PRO A 88 -7.39 21.51 -8.15
C PRO A 88 -7.30 21.24 -6.64
N PRO A 89 -6.50 20.26 -6.19
CA PRO A 89 -6.36 19.97 -4.76
C PRO A 89 -5.44 21.00 -4.09
N GLU A 90 -5.42 21.00 -2.75
CA GLU A 90 -4.35 21.67 -2.01
C GLU A 90 -3.00 21.02 -2.40
N PRO A 91 -2.00 21.81 -2.84
CA PRO A 91 -0.72 21.24 -3.25
C PRO A 91 -0.01 20.54 -2.10
N ARG A 92 0.33 19.27 -2.30
CA ARG A 92 1.14 18.44 -1.41
C ARG A 92 2.45 18.09 -2.10
N SER A 93 3.51 17.99 -1.31
CA SER A 93 4.83 17.57 -1.74
C SER A 93 5.37 16.49 -0.80
N PHE A 94 5.97 15.46 -1.38
CA PHE A 94 6.54 14.33 -0.66
C PHE A 94 7.99 14.13 -1.12
N ARG A 95 8.92 14.17 -0.17
CA ARG A 95 10.35 13.96 -0.44
C ARG A 95 10.61 12.54 -0.91
N GLY A 96 11.31 12.36 -2.02
CA GLY A 96 11.73 11.04 -2.50
C GLY A 96 13.03 10.54 -1.86
N ALA A 97 13.18 9.21 -1.77
CA ALA A 97 14.40 8.56 -1.29
C ALA A 97 15.27 8.04 -2.45
N THR A 98 15.83 8.94 -3.26
CA THR A 98 16.44 8.62 -4.57
C THR A 98 17.50 7.53 -4.54
N GLU A 99 18.42 7.55 -3.58
CA GLU A 99 19.50 6.55 -3.48
C GLU A 99 18.94 5.14 -3.23
N LEU A 100 17.98 5.02 -2.31
CA LEU A 100 17.31 3.75 -2.04
C LEU A 100 16.43 3.34 -3.23
N SER A 101 15.68 4.26 -3.85
CA SER A 101 14.90 3.97 -5.06
C SER A 101 15.75 3.34 -6.17
N TRP A 102 16.90 3.93 -6.50
CA TRP A 102 17.78 3.39 -7.54
C TRP A 102 18.41 2.06 -7.15
N HIS A 103 18.74 1.87 -5.88
CA HIS A 103 19.22 0.58 -5.37
C HIS A 103 18.16 -0.51 -5.51
N LEU A 104 16.89 -0.22 -5.17
CA LEU A 104 15.77 -1.14 -5.35
C LEU A 104 15.58 -1.49 -6.82
N ILE A 105 15.56 -0.50 -7.72
CA ILE A 105 15.40 -0.70 -9.17
C ILE A 105 16.49 -1.62 -9.72
N GLN A 106 17.76 -1.34 -9.42
CA GLN A 106 18.88 -2.15 -9.90
C GLN A 106 18.82 -3.57 -9.35
N SER A 107 18.47 -3.74 -8.08
CA SER A 107 18.32 -5.04 -7.44
C SER A 107 17.16 -5.85 -8.04
N LEU A 108 16.04 -5.19 -8.35
CA LEU A 108 14.88 -5.82 -8.97
C LEU A 108 15.18 -6.32 -10.39
N VAL A 109 15.86 -5.50 -11.19
CA VAL A 109 16.32 -5.92 -12.53
C VAL A 109 17.28 -7.11 -12.42
N ALA A 110 18.21 -7.09 -11.47
CA ALA A 110 19.13 -8.20 -11.22
C ALA A 110 18.41 -9.48 -10.73
N ASP A 111 17.27 -9.34 -10.05
CA ASP A 111 16.38 -10.43 -9.62
C ASP A 111 15.34 -10.82 -10.70
N GLU A 112 15.54 -10.41 -11.96
CA GLU A 112 14.70 -10.76 -13.12
C GLU A 112 13.24 -10.26 -13.00
N PHE A 113 13.08 -9.04 -12.48
CA PHE A 113 11.82 -8.28 -12.55
C PHE A 113 11.92 -7.13 -13.55
N ASP A 114 11.05 -7.18 -14.56
CA ASP A 114 10.84 -6.07 -15.48
C ASP A 114 10.01 -4.99 -14.79
N VAL A 115 10.66 -3.87 -14.47
CA VAL A 115 10.04 -2.72 -13.80
C VAL A 115 10.15 -1.47 -14.65
N SER A 116 9.10 -0.66 -14.63
CA SER A 116 9.15 0.71 -15.15
C SER A 116 9.81 1.64 -14.13
N VAL A 117 10.76 2.46 -14.59
CA VAL A 117 11.42 3.46 -13.76
C VAL A 117 10.72 4.81 -13.93
N CYS A 118 10.23 5.37 -12.84
CA CYS A 118 9.50 6.64 -12.85
C CYS A 118 10.36 7.74 -12.23
N ARG A 119 11.08 8.49 -13.08
CA ARG A 119 11.85 9.66 -12.63
C ARG A 119 10.98 10.90 -12.38
N GLU A 120 9.77 10.87 -12.90
CA GLU A 120 8.68 11.81 -12.67
C GLU A 120 7.40 10.98 -12.60
N MET A 121 6.56 11.22 -11.60
CA MET A 121 5.20 10.69 -11.50
C MET A 121 4.41 11.52 -10.50
N LEU A 122 3.09 11.55 -10.68
CA LEU A 122 2.17 12.13 -9.72
C LEU A 122 1.84 11.09 -8.65
N PHE A 123 1.39 11.56 -7.50
CA PHE A 123 1.02 10.72 -6.37
C PHE A 123 -0.46 10.93 -6.06
N ASP A 124 -1.25 9.88 -6.26
CA ASP A 124 -2.71 9.94 -6.15
C ASP A 124 -3.19 9.65 -4.72
N HIS A 125 -4.50 9.71 -4.53
CA HIS A 125 -5.15 9.47 -3.25
C HIS A 125 -4.80 8.11 -2.64
N ALA A 126 -4.48 7.09 -3.43
CA ALA A 126 -4.27 5.73 -2.92
C ALA A 126 -2.97 5.64 -2.10
N GLY A 127 -1.92 6.33 -2.52
CA GLY A 127 -0.72 6.46 -1.71
C GLY A 127 -0.82 7.54 -0.64
N ILE A 128 -1.44 8.69 -0.96
CA ILE A 128 -1.50 9.84 -0.05
C ILE A 128 -2.38 9.55 1.18
N THR A 129 -3.55 8.92 0.99
CA THR A 129 -4.46 8.58 2.09
C THR A 129 -3.78 7.68 3.11
N ALA A 130 -2.96 6.71 2.65
CA ALA A 130 -2.22 5.84 3.55
C ALA A 130 -1.20 6.62 4.41
N LEU A 131 -0.55 7.65 3.85
CA LEU A 131 0.36 8.52 4.59
C LEU A 131 -0.38 9.47 5.54
N ASP A 132 -1.52 10.04 5.13
CA ASP A 132 -2.32 10.94 5.96
C ASP A 132 -2.92 10.23 7.18
N LEU A 133 -3.20 8.92 7.07
CA LEU A 133 -3.60 8.09 8.21
C LEU A 133 -2.47 7.89 9.24
N LEU A 134 -1.22 7.83 8.78
CA LEU A 134 -0.04 7.63 9.62
C LEU A 134 0.47 8.94 10.23
N TYR A 135 0.40 10.02 9.48
CA TYR A 135 0.94 11.33 9.83
C TYR A 135 -0.17 12.39 9.70
N PRO A 136 -1.10 12.44 10.67
CA PRO A 136 -2.17 13.42 10.65
C PRO A 136 -1.60 14.84 10.73
N GLY A 137 -2.15 15.78 9.94
CA GLY A 137 -1.72 17.18 9.91
C GLY A 137 -0.80 17.56 8.74
N HIS A 138 -0.69 16.71 7.71
CA HIS A 138 0.00 16.96 6.43
C HIS A 138 1.54 17.03 6.49
N ASP A 139 2.16 16.96 7.67
CA ASP A 139 3.60 16.86 7.82
C ASP A 139 4.04 15.38 7.73
N VAL A 140 4.58 14.99 6.58
CA VAL A 140 5.10 13.63 6.35
C VAL A 140 6.63 13.65 6.53
N PRO A 141 7.15 13.22 7.68
CA PRO A 141 8.58 13.36 8.00
C PRO A 141 9.47 12.36 7.24
N VAL A 142 8.86 11.30 6.72
CA VAL A 142 9.55 10.22 6.00
C VAL A 142 9.75 10.58 4.53
N ALA A 143 10.85 10.10 3.95
CA ALA A 143 10.94 10.06 2.49
C ALA A 143 10.03 8.94 1.94
N VAL A 144 9.55 9.09 0.73
CA VAL A 144 8.57 8.18 0.10
C VAL A 144 9.18 7.53 -1.12
N ILE A 145 8.90 6.23 -1.31
CA ILE A 145 9.13 5.51 -2.55
C ILE A 145 7.79 4.93 -3.00
N PRO A 146 7.07 5.59 -3.93
CA PRO A 146 5.85 5.04 -4.51
C PRO A 146 6.20 3.87 -5.41
N ILE A 147 5.53 2.74 -5.22
CA ILE A 147 5.63 1.56 -6.09
C ILE A 147 4.23 1.18 -6.55
N VAL A 148 3.98 1.34 -7.85
CA VAL A 148 2.71 1.00 -8.46
C VAL A 148 2.70 -0.48 -8.83
N ILE A 149 1.64 -1.18 -8.43
CA ILE A 149 1.28 -2.51 -8.91
C ILE A 149 0.00 -2.36 -9.72
N ASN A 150 0.03 -2.78 -10.99
CA ASN A 150 -1.17 -2.72 -11.82
C ASN A 150 -2.28 -3.61 -11.26
N GLY A 151 -3.39 -2.98 -10.86
CA GLY A 151 -4.65 -3.62 -10.49
C GLY A 151 -5.82 -3.22 -11.39
N VAL A 152 -5.55 -2.48 -12.49
CA VAL A 152 -6.58 -1.81 -13.29
C VAL A 152 -6.80 -2.49 -14.64
N GLN A 153 -5.73 -2.70 -15.42
CA GLN A 153 -5.82 -3.14 -16.81
C GLN A 153 -5.17 -4.52 -16.99
N PRO A 154 -5.92 -5.57 -17.36
CA PRO A 154 -5.33 -6.88 -17.67
C PRO A 154 -4.34 -6.82 -18.84
N PRO A 155 -3.29 -7.68 -18.86
CA PRO A 155 -3.01 -8.74 -17.89
C PRO A 155 -2.42 -8.20 -16.56
N LEU A 156 -2.93 -8.74 -15.45
CA LEU A 156 -2.52 -8.36 -14.09
C LEU A 156 -1.45 -9.33 -13.55
N PRO A 157 -0.52 -8.87 -12.70
CA PRO A 157 0.42 -9.77 -12.05
C PRO A 157 -0.33 -10.78 -11.18
N THR A 158 0.18 -12.01 -11.08
CA THR A 158 -0.41 -13.04 -10.21
C THR A 158 -0.07 -12.76 -8.73
N PRO A 159 -0.86 -13.27 -7.77
CA PRO A 159 -0.53 -13.21 -6.35
C PRO A 159 0.89 -13.69 -6.03
N LEU A 160 1.31 -14.79 -6.65
CA LEU A 160 2.67 -15.32 -6.50
C LEU A 160 3.74 -14.35 -7.03
N ARG A 161 3.50 -13.66 -8.15
CA ARG A 161 4.45 -12.68 -8.69
C ARG A 161 4.56 -11.47 -7.76
N CYS A 162 3.45 -10.98 -7.20
CA CYS A 162 3.43 -9.90 -6.21
C CYS A 162 4.15 -10.28 -4.92
N TYR A 163 3.97 -11.50 -4.42
CA TYR A 163 4.69 -12.00 -3.24
C TYR A 163 6.20 -12.08 -3.48
N LYS A 164 6.62 -12.65 -4.62
CA LYS A 164 8.03 -12.73 -5.01
C LYS A 164 8.65 -11.35 -5.22
N PHE A 165 7.89 -10.41 -5.79
CA PHE A 165 8.31 -9.02 -5.97
C PHE A 165 8.57 -8.36 -4.60
N GLY A 166 7.64 -8.54 -3.66
CA GLY A 166 7.83 -8.15 -2.26
C GLY A 166 9.10 -8.74 -1.65
N GLN A 167 9.33 -10.04 -1.81
CA GLN A 167 10.55 -10.70 -1.31
C GLN A 167 11.83 -10.10 -1.91
N ALA A 168 11.82 -9.76 -3.21
CA ALA A 168 12.95 -9.10 -3.88
C ALA A 168 13.21 -7.70 -3.30
N ILE A 169 12.15 -6.90 -3.10
CA ILE A 169 12.23 -5.62 -2.38
C ILE A 169 12.82 -5.81 -0.98
N GLY A 170 12.33 -6.79 -0.22
CA GLY A 170 12.82 -7.07 1.13
C GLY A 170 14.32 -7.43 1.19
N ARG A 171 14.81 -8.20 0.20
CA ARG A 171 16.25 -8.48 0.04
C ARG A 171 17.03 -7.22 -0.34
N ALA A 172 16.51 -6.42 -1.27
CA ALA A 172 17.15 -5.20 -1.73
C ALA A 172 17.27 -4.16 -0.60
N ILE A 173 16.25 -3.99 0.24
CA ILE A 173 16.34 -3.13 1.44
C ILE A 173 17.49 -3.60 2.33
N LYS A 174 17.56 -4.90 2.64
CA LYS A 174 18.59 -5.46 3.54
C LYS A 174 20.01 -5.36 2.98
N SER A 175 20.17 -5.31 1.65
CA SER A 175 21.47 -5.14 1.00
C SER A 175 21.88 -3.69 0.80
N PHE A 176 21.03 -2.72 1.14
CA PHE A 176 21.35 -1.31 1.03
C PHE A 176 22.40 -0.90 2.06
N ALA A 177 23.49 -0.29 1.59
CA ALA A 177 24.68 -0.04 2.39
C ALA A 177 24.49 1.03 3.47
N GLN A 178 23.61 2.02 3.21
CA GLN A 178 23.35 3.10 4.15
C GLN A 178 22.39 2.65 5.26
N ASP A 179 22.40 3.38 6.37
CA ASP A 179 21.41 3.15 7.42
C ASP A 179 20.07 3.75 7.01
N ALA A 180 19.03 2.93 7.04
CA ALA A 180 17.66 3.36 6.72
C ALA A 180 16.68 2.45 7.44
N ASN A 181 15.75 3.04 8.17
CA ASN A 181 14.66 2.33 8.80
C ASN A 181 13.41 2.43 7.93
N VAL A 182 13.01 1.31 7.31
CA VAL A 182 12.00 1.32 6.23
C VAL A 182 10.67 0.76 6.72
N LEU A 183 9.60 1.54 6.59
CA LEU A 183 8.22 1.07 6.70
C LEU A 183 7.74 0.65 5.30
N VAL A 184 7.14 -0.55 5.18
CA VAL A 184 6.57 -1.03 3.92
C VAL A 184 5.05 -1.01 4.03
N ILE A 185 4.39 -0.30 3.12
CA ILE A 185 2.93 -0.09 3.13
C ILE A 185 2.32 -0.81 1.93
N GLY A 186 1.28 -1.62 2.17
CA GLY A 186 0.37 -2.13 1.15
C GLY A 186 -0.95 -1.37 1.25
N SER A 187 -1.19 -0.47 0.29
CA SER A 187 -2.37 0.37 0.25
C SER A 187 -3.43 -0.22 -0.70
N GLY A 188 -4.67 -0.28 -0.24
CA GLY A 188 -5.83 -0.74 -1.00
C GLY A 188 -6.58 -1.90 -0.35
N GLY A 189 -7.61 -2.37 -1.03
CA GLY A 189 -8.46 -3.48 -0.59
C GLY A 189 -9.45 -3.10 0.52
N LEU A 190 -10.14 -4.07 1.14
CA LEU A 190 -10.17 -5.48 0.75
C LEU A 190 -11.30 -5.71 -0.26
N SER A 191 -12.26 -6.58 -0.01
CA SER A 191 -13.32 -6.85 -0.98
C SER A 191 -14.18 -5.62 -1.31
N HIS A 192 -14.31 -5.34 -2.61
CA HIS A 192 -15.23 -4.36 -3.17
C HIS A 192 -15.32 -4.50 -4.70
N GLU A 193 -16.42 -3.99 -5.24
CA GLU A 193 -16.63 -3.90 -6.68
C GLU A 193 -17.36 -2.59 -7.03
N LEU A 194 -16.84 -1.88 -8.03
CA LEU A 194 -17.40 -0.61 -8.51
C LEU A 194 -18.31 -0.79 -9.75
N GLY A 195 -18.27 -1.97 -10.39
CA GLY A 195 -19.19 -2.33 -11.50
C GLY A 195 -20.53 -2.87 -11.00
N GLU A 196 -20.50 -3.78 -10.02
CA GLU A 196 -21.63 -4.26 -9.23
C GLU A 196 -21.46 -3.79 -7.78
N PHE A 197 -21.99 -2.59 -7.49
CA PHE A 197 -21.83 -1.98 -6.17
C PHE A 197 -22.33 -2.87 -5.04
N GLY A 198 -21.50 -3.04 -4.00
CA GLY A 198 -21.88 -3.67 -2.73
C GLY A 198 -21.41 -5.10 -2.51
N LYS A 199 -20.61 -5.67 -3.43
CA LYS A 199 -19.95 -6.96 -3.21
C LYS A 199 -18.87 -6.83 -2.14
N ILE A 200 -19.20 -7.23 -0.91
CA ILE A 200 -18.27 -7.33 0.22
C ILE A 200 -18.32 -8.75 0.76
N ASN A 201 -17.16 -9.37 0.92
CA ASN A 201 -16.98 -10.74 1.38
C ASN A 201 -16.11 -10.76 2.64
N GLU A 202 -16.73 -10.41 3.77
CA GLU A 202 -16.08 -10.38 5.08
C GLU A 202 -15.35 -11.69 5.46
N PRO A 203 -15.91 -12.90 5.21
CA PRO A 203 -15.17 -14.14 5.45
C PRO A 203 -13.85 -14.23 4.70
N PHE A 204 -13.82 -13.83 3.42
CA PHE A 204 -12.59 -13.82 2.62
C PHE A 204 -11.61 -12.75 3.09
N ASP A 205 -12.11 -11.56 3.44
CA ASP A 205 -11.29 -10.46 3.95
C ASP A 205 -10.60 -10.83 5.27
N ARG A 206 -11.34 -11.40 6.23
CA ARG A 206 -10.78 -11.84 7.51
C ARG A 206 -9.78 -12.97 7.35
N MET A 207 -10.07 -13.92 6.46
CA MET A 207 -9.11 -14.97 6.10
C MET A 207 -7.83 -14.37 5.52
N THR A 208 -7.96 -13.39 4.63
CA THR A 208 -6.81 -12.68 4.06
C THR A 208 -5.95 -12.04 5.13
N MET A 209 -6.56 -11.27 6.04
CA MET A 209 -5.86 -10.65 7.16
C MET A 209 -5.15 -11.67 8.06
N GLU A 210 -5.82 -12.79 8.37
CA GLU A 210 -5.22 -13.89 9.14
C GLU A 210 -3.99 -14.47 8.41
N ARG A 211 -4.11 -14.77 7.11
CA ARG A 211 -3.05 -15.39 6.32
C ARG A 211 -1.87 -14.48 6.05
N ILE A 212 -2.08 -13.17 5.98
CA ILE A 212 -0.97 -12.21 5.97
C ILE A 212 -0.04 -12.45 7.16
N VAL A 213 -0.57 -12.81 8.34
CA VAL A 213 0.24 -13.07 9.54
C VAL A 213 0.76 -14.52 9.55
N SER A 214 -0.15 -15.49 9.37
CA SER A 214 0.12 -16.90 9.69
C SER A 214 0.75 -17.70 8.55
N ASP A 215 0.35 -17.46 7.30
CA ASP A 215 0.71 -18.26 6.13
C ASP A 215 0.48 -17.45 4.84
N PRO A 216 1.36 -16.47 4.53
CA PRO A 216 1.16 -15.59 3.39
C PRO A 216 1.29 -16.31 2.04
N GLU A 217 1.97 -17.46 2.01
CA GLU A 217 2.07 -18.28 0.81
C GLU A 217 0.71 -18.87 0.40
N ALA A 218 -0.23 -19.09 1.33
CA ALA A 218 -1.58 -19.52 0.99
C ALA A 218 -2.29 -18.54 0.05
N LEU A 219 -2.08 -17.23 0.24
CA LEU A 219 -2.66 -16.19 -0.61
C LEU A 219 -2.11 -16.23 -2.05
N THR A 220 -0.93 -16.80 -2.25
CA THR A 220 -0.29 -16.89 -3.57
C THR A 220 -0.90 -17.95 -4.48
N ARG A 221 -1.76 -18.82 -3.93
CA ARG A 221 -2.36 -19.96 -4.63
C ARG A 221 -3.64 -19.61 -5.37
N TYR A 222 -4.23 -18.46 -5.06
CA TYR A 222 -5.37 -17.94 -5.80
C TYR A 222 -4.93 -17.43 -7.18
N THR A 223 -5.80 -17.59 -8.16
CA THR A 223 -5.76 -16.87 -9.43
C THR A 223 -6.40 -15.48 -9.28
N ASN A 224 -6.14 -14.60 -10.24
CA ASN A 224 -6.80 -13.29 -10.26
C ASN A 224 -8.32 -13.46 -10.39
N ASP A 225 -8.79 -14.37 -11.23
CA ASP A 225 -10.22 -14.63 -11.45
C ASP A 225 -10.91 -15.13 -10.16
N GLU A 226 -10.28 -16.05 -9.42
CA GLU A 226 -10.80 -16.50 -8.11
C GLU A 226 -10.89 -15.35 -7.10
N ILE A 227 -9.93 -14.43 -7.09
CA ILE A 227 -9.98 -13.23 -6.24
C ILE A 227 -11.11 -12.32 -6.69
N VAL A 228 -11.32 -12.11 -7.99
CA VAL A 228 -12.45 -11.31 -8.51
C VAL A 228 -13.79 -11.93 -8.11
N ASP A 229 -13.91 -13.25 -8.21
CA ASP A 229 -15.12 -13.97 -7.80
C ASP A 229 -15.39 -13.84 -6.30
N LEU A 230 -14.34 -13.90 -5.47
CA LEU A 230 -14.47 -13.83 -4.01
C LEU A 230 -14.59 -12.40 -3.47
N ALA A 231 -13.84 -11.45 -4.02
CA ALA A 231 -13.60 -10.12 -3.45
C ALA A 231 -14.05 -8.96 -4.36
N GLY A 232 -14.52 -9.25 -5.57
CA GLY A 232 -14.88 -8.22 -6.56
C GLY A 232 -13.68 -7.74 -7.38
N ALA A 233 -13.94 -7.11 -8.52
CA ALA A 233 -12.90 -6.69 -9.46
C ALA A 233 -11.81 -5.80 -8.81
N GLN A 234 -12.21 -4.82 -7.99
CA GLN A 234 -11.27 -3.94 -7.30
C GLN A 234 -10.69 -4.58 -6.01
N GLY A 235 -11.23 -5.71 -5.56
CA GLY A 235 -10.62 -6.52 -4.50
C GLY A 235 -9.21 -7.03 -4.83
N LEU A 236 -8.80 -6.97 -6.11
CA LEU A 236 -7.43 -7.25 -6.56
C LEU A 236 -6.38 -6.29 -6.01
N GLU A 237 -6.75 -5.17 -5.40
CA GLU A 237 -5.83 -4.31 -4.65
C GLU A 237 -5.12 -5.06 -3.49
N LEU A 238 -5.66 -6.20 -3.04
CA LEU A 238 -5.00 -7.21 -2.21
C LEU A 238 -3.54 -7.50 -2.63
N MET A 239 -3.20 -7.40 -3.92
CA MET A 239 -1.82 -7.61 -4.40
C MET A 239 -0.79 -6.74 -3.67
N THR A 240 -1.16 -5.54 -3.25
CA THR A 240 -0.27 -4.62 -2.53
C THR A 240 0.03 -5.11 -1.11
N TRP A 241 -0.97 -5.71 -0.44
CA TRP A 241 -0.80 -6.37 0.86
C TRP A 241 0.09 -7.61 0.76
N ILE A 242 -0.10 -8.41 -0.30
CA ILE A 242 0.75 -9.58 -0.57
C ILE A 242 2.20 -9.15 -0.83
N ALA A 243 2.42 -8.08 -1.61
CA ALA A 243 3.76 -7.54 -1.86
C ALA A 243 4.40 -6.98 -0.57
N MET A 244 3.65 -6.20 0.21
CA MET A 244 4.10 -5.73 1.53
C MET A 244 4.54 -6.90 2.40
N ARG A 245 3.71 -7.94 2.49
CA ARG A 245 4.00 -9.11 3.32
C ARG A 245 5.18 -9.92 2.81
N GLY A 246 5.40 -9.97 1.50
CA GLY A 246 6.58 -10.57 0.89
C GLY A 246 7.88 -9.86 1.30
N ALA A 247 7.85 -8.53 1.44
CA ALA A 247 9.01 -7.75 1.88
C ALA A 247 9.34 -7.98 3.37
N VAL A 248 8.31 -8.07 4.22
CA VAL A 248 8.44 -8.28 5.67
C VAL A 248 8.64 -9.76 6.01
N ALA A 249 9.76 -10.34 5.58
CA ALA A 249 10.04 -11.78 5.72
C ALA A 249 10.10 -12.25 7.19
N GLY A 250 9.76 -13.52 7.44
CA GLY A 250 9.86 -14.15 8.77
C GLY A 250 8.55 -14.11 9.56
N GLN A 251 8.64 -14.36 10.86
CA GLN A 251 7.50 -14.24 11.79
C GLN A 251 7.28 -12.77 12.14
N VAL A 252 6.03 -12.40 12.38
CA VAL A 252 5.64 -11.03 12.71
C VAL A 252 4.69 -11.03 13.91
N ASP A 253 4.72 -9.94 14.66
CA ASP A 253 3.73 -9.61 15.67
C ASP A 253 2.74 -8.58 15.12
N VAL A 254 1.46 -8.73 15.48
CA VAL A 254 0.41 -7.77 15.12
C VAL A 254 0.35 -6.71 16.22
N ILE A 255 0.68 -5.47 15.86
CA ILE A 255 0.68 -4.33 16.78
C ILE A 255 -0.72 -3.71 16.87
N SER A 256 -1.39 -3.57 15.73
CA SER A 256 -2.77 -3.11 15.63
C SER A 256 -3.44 -3.73 14.42
N SER A 257 -4.75 -3.98 14.52
CA SER A 257 -5.53 -4.50 13.41
C SER A 257 -7.00 -4.16 13.58
N VAL A 258 -7.67 -3.82 12.49
CA VAL A 258 -9.11 -3.58 12.43
C VAL A 258 -9.67 -4.04 11.09
N TYR A 259 -10.87 -4.60 11.12
CA TYR A 259 -11.71 -4.81 9.94
C TYR A 259 -13.05 -4.12 10.19
N GLN A 260 -13.45 -3.26 9.27
CA GLN A 260 -14.63 -2.43 9.34
C GLN A 260 -15.37 -2.47 8.00
N ASN A 261 -16.61 -2.94 8.04
CA ASN A 261 -17.48 -3.05 6.87
C ASN A 261 -18.85 -2.43 7.19
N PRO A 262 -19.39 -1.54 6.33
CA PRO A 262 -18.74 -0.97 5.14
C PRO A 262 -17.90 0.27 5.50
N ILE A 263 -16.85 0.52 4.71
CA ILE A 263 -16.31 1.87 4.49
C ILE A 263 -16.64 2.25 3.05
N SER A 264 -17.65 3.10 2.86
CA SER A 264 -18.30 3.33 1.56
C SER A 264 -18.82 2.02 0.94
N HIS A 265 -18.11 1.44 -0.03
CA HIS A 265 -18.48 0.20 -0.73
C HIS A 265 -17.47 -0.93 -0.49
N THR A 266 -16.59 -0.77 0.50
CA THR A 266 -15.42 -1.64 0.69
C THR A 266 -15.40 -2.27 2.06
N GLY A 267 -14.95 -3.53 2.12
CA GLY A 267 -14.46 -4.17 3.34
C GLY A 267 -13.17 -3.49 3.78
N GLY A 268 -13.30 -2.44 4.60
CA GLY A 268 -12.19 -1.62 5.04
C GLY A 268 -11.34 -2.33 6.08
N ALA A 269 -10.01 -2.24 5.97
CA ALA A 269 -9.10 -2.88 6.91
C ALA A 269 -7.84 -2.06 7.13
N MET A 270 -7.25 -2.23 8.31
CA MET A 270 -5.88 -1.82 8.60
C MET A 270 -5.21 -2.89 9.45
N MET A 271 -3.93 -3.17 9.19
CA MET A 271 -3.10 -4.05 9.99
C MET A 271 -1.65 -3.56 10.01
N LEU A 272 -1.11 -3.31 11.20
CA LEU A 272 0.31 -3.06 11.44
C LEU A 272 0.98 -4.33 11.97
N ILE A 273 2.02 -4.77 11.27
CA ILE A 273 2.86 -5.91 11.64
C ILE A 273 4.31 -5.48 11.88
N GLU A 274 4.95 -6.07 12.88
CA GLU A 274 6.37 -5.86 13.21
C GLU A 274 7.14 -7.19 13.07
N PRO A 275 8.26 -7.24 12.33
CA PRO A 275 9.12 -8.43 12.30
C PRO A 275 9.67 -8.77 13.69
N ARG A 276 9.69 -10.07 14.02
CA ARG A 276 10.32 -10.61 15.23
C ARG A 276 11.83 -10.72 15.11
#